data_AF-A0A830GS37-F1
#
_entry.id   AF-A0A830GS37-F1
#
_cell.length_a   1.000
_cell.length_b   1.000
_cell.length_c   1.000
_cell.angle_alpha   90.00
_cell.angle_beta   90.00
_cell.angle_gamma   90.00
#
_symmetry.space_group_name_H-M   'P 1'
#
loop_
_entity.id
_entity.type
_entity.pdbx_description
1 polymer ?
#
loop_
_entity_poly.entity_id
_entity_poly.type
_entity_poly.pdbx_seq_one_letter_code
_entity_poly.pdbx_strand_id
1 'polypeptide(L)'
;MPARAQSPLIGNLLIVAVAVVLLATLSVGVFTYTSMLGDEPPSVSIDTSVSATSVELVHASGESIPVDESSVVFDFPDTQLEVPLSVLALETGTDDGEFTAGEVYRYPHGVEDGTVEVRLVHDPSGAVVDELERRVTSGENVLADFESRSLSNYAGGQSSSGSASVSDGGRTVTLTGSQWKYIDYPYEMTGQTMLTFEFRSDAQGDIHGIGLTRTTSQAPNRVVRVYGTQNWGSNVSTATSEPYYDGSGEWVRYEIPLGQLYQIDADYLVVVMDCDATTAVASGTDDGRCVSRDGNTPTATSYFRNIQIEEADG
;
A
#
# COMPACT_ATOMS: atom_id res chain seq x y z
N MET A 1 -60.94 59.24 -45.17
CA MET A 1 -60.37 58.23 -44.24
C MET A 1 -60.07 56.96 -45.03
N PRO A 2 -58.81 56.58 -45.29
CA PRO A 2 -58.50 55.26 -45.82
C PRO A 2 -57.98 54.36 -44.69
N ALA A 3 -58.70 53.27 -44.45
CA ALA A 3 -58.26 52.17 -43.59
C ALA A 3 -57.05 51.49 -44.24
N ARG A 4 -55.92 51.45 -43.54
CA ARG A 4 -54.75 50.67 -43.98
C ARG A 4 -54.98 49.21 -43.58
N ALA A 5 -55.39 48.39 -44.54
CA ALA A 5 -55.35 46.94 -44.42
C ALA A 5 -53.88 46.50 -44.46
N GLN A 6 -53.29 46.20 -43.30
CA GLN A 6 -52.02 45.48 -43.27
C GLN A 6 -52.29 43.99 -43.56
N SER A 7 -51.55 43.49 -44.54
CA SER A 7 -51.75 42.20 -45.20
C SER A 7 -51.43 41.02 -44.28
N PRO A 8 -52.26 39.95 -44.27
CA PRO A 8 -51.98 38.67 -43.61
C PRO A 8 -50.59 38.08 -43.95
N LEU A 9 -50.03 38.45 -45.12
CA LEU A 9 -48.73 37.99 -45.58
C LEU A 9 -47.57 38.46 -44.71
N ILE A 10 -47.65 39.68 -44.14
CA ILE A 10 -46.59 40.23 -43.27
C ILE A 10 -46.60 39.52 -41.90
N GLY A 11 -47.79 39.25 -41.36
CA GLY A 11 -47.94 38.50 -40.12
C GLY A 11 -47.43 37.06 -40.24
N ASN A 12 -47.70 36.40 -41.37
CA ASN A 12 -47.25 35.03 -41.59
C ASN A 12 -45.73 34.94 -41.80
N LEU A 13 -45.13 35.91 -42.50
CA LEU A 13 -43.67 36.02 -42.65
C LEU A 13 -42.97 36.24 -41.30
N LEU A 14 -43.53 37.07 -40.42
CA LEU A 14 -42.99 37.29 -39.07
C LEU A 14 -43.05 36.02 -38.22
N ILE A 15 -44.15 35.28 -38.26
CA ILE A 15 -44.29 34.04 -37.48
C ILE A 15 -43.28 32.99 -37.97
N VAL A 16 -43.12 32.82 -39.29
CA VAL A 16 -42.12 31.89 -39.84
C VAL A 16 -40.70 32.30 -39.46
N ALA A 17 -40.37 33.59 -39.54
CA ALA A 17 -39.05 34.08 -39.16
C ALA A 17 -38.75 33.82 -37.66
N VAL A 18 -39.72 34.09 -36.79
CA VAL A 18 -39.59 33.83 -35.34
C VAL A 18 -39.48 32.33 -35.05
N ALA A 19 -40.27 31.49 -35.73
CA ALA A 19 -40.20 30.04 -35.57
C ALA A 19 -38.85 29.46 -36.00
N VAL A 20 -38.28 29.96 -37.11
CA VAL A 20 -36.96 29.54 -37.59
C VAL A 20 -35.86 29.98 -36.62
N VAL A 21 -35.92 31.20 -36.11
CA VAL A 21 -34.96 31.69 -35.09
C VAL A 21 -35.08 30.86 -33.81
N LEU A 22 -36.29 30.59 -33.34
CA LEU A 22 -36.52 29.76 -32.14
C LEU A 22 -35.98 28.35 -32.32
N LEU A 23 -36.26 27.69 -33.45
CA LEU A 23 -35.76 26.36 -33.76
C LEU A 23 -34.22 26.36 -33.82
N ALA A 24 -33.61 27.34 -34.47
CA ALA A 24 -32.15 27.47 -34.52
C ALA A 24 -31.55 27.66 -33.12
N THR A 25 -32.15 28.49 -32.27
CA THR A 25 -31.68 28.68 -30.88
C THR A 25 -31.91 27.46 -30.00
N LEU A 26 -32.99 26.70 -30.20
CA LEU A 26 -33.23 25.45 -29.48
C LEU A 26 -32.22 24.39 -29.90
N SER A 27 -31.91 24.27 -31.20
CA SER A 27 -30.91 23.33 -31.71
C SER A 27 -29.50 23.66 -31.22
N VAL A 28 -29.10 24.94 -31.25
CA VAL A 28 -27.83 25.39 -30.67
C VAL A 28 -27.83 25.15 -29.16
N GLY A 29 -28.95 25.44 -28.47
CA GLY A 29 -29.13 25.18 -27.04
C GLY A 29 -29.00 23.71 -26.66
N VAL A 30 -29.59 22.80 -27.44
CA VAL A 30 -29.48 21.35 -27.24
C VAL A 30 -28.04 20.89 -27.49
N PHE A 31 -27.38 21.37 -28.53
CA PHE A 31 -25.98 21.02 -28.82
C PHE A 31 -25.02 21.54 -27.73
N THR A 32 -25.28 22.73 -27.18
CA THR A 32 -24.55 23.26 -26.02
C THR A 32 -24.89 22.55 -24.71
N TYR A 33 -26.09 21.97 -24.60
CA TYR A 33 -26.53 21.23 -23.41
C TYR A 33 -26.00 19.80 -23.41
N THR A 34 -25.94 19.13 -24.56
CA THR A 34 -25.30 17.82 -24.71
C THR A 34 -23.79 17.90 -24.49
N SER A 35 -23.14 19.02 -24.85
CA SER A 35 -21.72 19.24 -24.54
C SER A 35 -21.45 19.62 -23.07
N MET A 36 -22.50 19.79 -22.24
CA MET A 36 -22.37 20.05 -20.80
C MET A 36 -22.65 18.80 -19.94
N LEU A 37 -23.10 17.71 -20.55
CA LEU A 37 -23.09 16.39 -19.92
C LEU A 37 -21.76 15.75 -20.34
N GLY A 38 -20.74 15.84 -19.48
CA GLY A 38 -19.53 15.04 -19.68
C GLY A 38 -19.89 13.56 -19.72
N ASP A 39 -19.01 12.72 -20.30
CA ASP A 39 -19.23 11.27 -20.28
C ASP A 39 -19.36 10.77 -18.84
N GLU A 40 -20.06 9.65 -18.64
CA GLU A 40 -20.16 9.06 -17.30
C GLU A 40 -18.78 8.57 -16.85
N PRO A 41 -18.37 8.83 -15.59
CA PRO A 41 -17.11 8.32 -15.09
C PRO A 41 -17.15 6.80 -14.97
N PRO A 42 -16.02 6.10 -15.20
CA PRO A 42 -15.96 4.65 -15.03
C PRO A 42 -16.23 4.27 -13.57
N SER A 43 -17.03 3.24 -13.36
CA SER A 43 -17.27 2.64 -12.05
C SER A 43 -16.20 1.60 -11.75
N VAL A 44 -15.06 2.06 -11.24
CA VAL A 44 -13.83 1.28 -11.05
C VAL A 44 -13.21 1.53 -9.68
N SER A 45 -12.50 0.53 -9.17
CA SER A 45 -11.67 0.61 -7.96
C SER A 45 -10.21 0.53 -8.36
N ILE A 46 -9.45 1.58 -8.06
CA ILE A 46 -8.00 1.64 -8.25
C ILE A 46 -7.35 1.67 -6.88
N ASP A 47 -6.27 0.91 -6.70
CA ASP A 47 -5.41 1.00 -5.54
C ASP A 47 -4.15 1.78 -5.95
N THR A 48 -4.08 3.06 -5.58
CA THR A 48 -2.88 3.87 -5.74
C THR A 48 -1.95 3.71 -4.54
N SER A 49 -0.64 3.66 -4.77
CA SER A 49 0.37 3.66 -3.72
C SER A 49 1.55 4.55 -4.08
N VAL A 50 2.13 5.22 -3.08
CA VAL A 50 3.34 6.03 -3.22
C VAL A 50 4.42 5.40 -2.36
N SER A 51 5.56 5.11 -2.98
CA SER A 51 6.78 4.64 -2.32
C SER A 51 7.81 5.77 -2.26
N ALA A 52 9.02 5.49 -1.78
CA ALA A 52 10.10 6.47 -1.76
C ALA A 52 10.54 6.95 -3.17
N THR A 53 10.35 6.13 -4.20
CA THR A 53 10.93 6.38 -5.54
C THR A 53 9.92 6.32 -6.67
N SER A 54 8.70 5.90 -6.40
CA SER A 54 7.68 5.74 -7.45
C SER A 54 6.27 5.72 -6.91
N VAL A 55 5.33 6.10 -7.77
CA VAL A 55 3.90 5.86 -7.63
C VAL A 55 3.53 4.60 -8.42
N GLU A 56 2.62 3.79 -7.88
CA GLU A 56 1.97 2.69 -8.59
C GLU A 56 0.45 2.83 -8.54
N LEU A 57 -0.20 2.55 -9.66
CA LEU A 57 -1.66 2.41 -9.76
C LEU A 57 -1.99 0.97 -10.14
N VAL A 58 -2.86 0.34 -9.36
CA VAL A 58 -3.31 -1.03 -9.59
C VAL A 58 -4.81 -1.01 -9.86
N HIS A 59 -5.24 -1.64 -10.96
CA HIS A 59 -6.68 -1.82 -11.19
C HIS A 59 -7.18 -3.00 -10.37
N ALA A 60 -7.94 -2.72 -9.31
CA ALA A 60 -8.37 -3.74 -8.38
C ALA A 60 -9.60 -4.50 -8.91
N SER A 61 -10.60 -3.75 -9.39
CA SER A 61 -11.84 -4.30 -9.94
C SER A 61 -12.70 -3.22 -10.61
N GLY A 62 -13.69 -3.63 -11.42
CA GLY A 62 -14.67 -2.74 -12.03
C GLY A 62 -14.54 -2.64 -13.54
N GLU A 63 -15.03 -1.54 -14.10
CA GLU A 63 -14.95 -1.26 -15.55
C GLU A 63 -13.51 -1.03 -16.00
N SER A 64 -13.21 -1.35 -17.26
CA SER A 64 -11.92 -0.98 -17.86
C SER A 64 -11.86 0.53 -18.07
N ILE A 65 -10.65 1.08 -18.03
CA ILE A 65 -10.42 2.51 -18.27
C ILE A 65 -9.57 2.65 -19.53
N PRO A 66 -10.01 3.37 -20.57
CA PRO A 66 -9.18 3.61 -21.74
C PRO A 66 -7.93 4.40 -21.36
N VAL A 67 -6.76 3.88 -21.71
CA VAL A 67 -5.45 4.43 -21.32
C VAL A 67 -5.17 5.77 -22.01
N ASP A 68 -5.70 5.97 -23.21
CA ASP A 68 -5.58 7.20 -24.00
C ASP A 68 -6.61 8.28 -23.65
N GLU A 69 -7.61 7.95 -22.82
CA GLU A 69 -8.60 8.88 -22.28
C GLU A 69 -8.41 9.12 -20.77
N SER A 70 -7.23 8.78 -20.25
CA SER A 70 -6.90 8.93 -18.83
C SER A 70 -5.58 9.66 -18.63
N SER A 71 -5.54 10.48 -17.60
CA SER A 71 -4.36 11.20 -17.16
C SER A 71 -4.10 10.98 -15.67
N VAL A 72 -2.84 11.11 -15.26
CA VAL A 72 -2.42 11.11 -13.86
C VAL A 72 -1.86 12.48 -13.53
N VAL A 73 -2.45 13.11 -12.52
CA VAL A 73 -1.98 14.38 -11.98
C VAL A 73 -1.14 14.09 -10.73
N PHE A 74 0.12 14.49 -10.77
CA PHE A 74 1.05 14.46 -9.64
C PHE A 74 1.22 15.86 -9.08
N ASP A 75 0.93 16.05 -7.79
CA ASP A 75 1.34 17.22 -7.03
C ASP A 75 2.56 16.84 -6.19
N PHE A 76 3.75 17.18 -6.67
CA PHE A 76 5.01 17.03 -5.95
C PHE A 76 5.35 18.33 -5.21
N PRO A 77 6.23 18.31 -4.20
CA PRO A 77 6.50 19.48 -3.36
C PRO A 77 6.89 20.74 -4.13
N ASP A 78 7.66 20.58 -5.21
CA ASP A 78 8.19 21.69 -6.00
C ASP A 78 7.50 21.85 -7.36
N THR A 79 6.65 20.90 -7.77
CA THR A 79 6.06 20.90 -9.11
C THR A 79 4.77 20.10 -9.18
N GLN A 80 3.82 20.61 -9.96
CA GLN A 80 2.67 19.83 -10.41
C GLN A 80 2.94 19.33 -11.83
N LEU A 81 2.56 18.09 -12.12
CA LEU A 81 2.72 17.46 -13.42
C LEU A 81 1.46 16.67 -13.76
N GLU A 82 0.92 16.90 -14.95
CA GLU A 82 -0.14 16.07 -15.53
C GLU A 82 0.47 15.27 -16.69
N VAL A 83 0.34 13.95 -16.64
CA VAL A 83 0.81 13.05 -17.71
C VAL A 83 -0.32 12.15 -18.17
N PRO A 84 -0.40 11.83 -19.47
CA PRO A 84 -1.28 10.75 -19.94
C PRO A 84 -0.91 9.42 -19.27
N LEU A 85 -1.89 8.56 -18.98
CA LEU A 85 -1.65 7.24 -18.38
C LEU A 85 -0.73 6.38 -19.27
N SER A 86 -0.84 6.52 -20.59
CA SER A 86 0.06 5.88 -21.58
C SER A 86 1.55 6.21 -21.43
N VAL A 87 1.92 7.25 -20.67
CA VAL A 87 3.32 7.60 -20.39
C VAL A 87 3.89 6.82 -19.21
N LEU A 88 3.05 6.30 -18.31
CA LEU A 88 3.49 5.46 -17.21
C LEU A 88 3.98 4.11 -17.73
N ALA A 89 4.92 3.50 -17.01
CA ALA A 89 5.41 2.17 -17.36
C ALA A 89 4.37 1.11 -16.97
N LEU A 90 3.93 0.30 -17.92
CA LEU A 90 3.13 -0.89 -17.65
C LEU A 90 4.06 -1.99 -17.08
N GLU A 91 3.97 -2.24 -15.78
CA GLU A 91 4.79 -3.23 -15.07
C GLU A 91 4.19 -4.64 -15.12
N THR A 92 2.85 -4.73 -15.13
CA THR A 92 2.11 -5.99 -15.18
C THR A 92 0.85 -5.78 -15.99
N GLY A 93 0.59 -6.66 -16.97
CA GLY A 93 -0.60 -6.57 -17.82
C GLY A 93 -0.30 -6.80 -19.30
N THR A 94 -1.23 -6.34 -20.14
CA THR A 94 -1.11 -6.31 -21.59
C THR A 94 -1.31 -4.90 -22.10
N ASP A 95 -0.42 -4.44 -22.98
CA ASP A 95 -0.55 -3.13 -23.64
C ASP A 95 -1.59 -3.21 -24.77
N ASP A 96 -2.87 -3.35 -24.41
CA ASP A 96 -4.00 -3.42 -25.34
C ASP A 96 -4.81 -2.11 -25.39
N GLY A 97 -4.35 -1.08 -24.68
CA GLY A 97 -4.97 0.25 -24.60
C GLY A 97 -6.04 0.39 -23.52
N GLU A 98 -6.32 -0.67 -22.77
CA GLU A 98 -7.31 -0.67 -21.69
C GLU A 98 -6.62 -0.96 -20.36
N PHE A 99 -6.84 -0.12 -19.34
CA PHE A 99 -6.41 -0.42 -17.98
C PHE A 99 -7.44 -1.35 -17.33
N THR A 100 -7.05 -2.61 -17.10
CA THR A 100 -7.95 -3.69 -16.65
C THR A 100 -7.48 -4.35 -15.36
N ALA A 101 -8.39 -5.09 -14.71
CA ALA A 101 -8.15 -5.66 -13.37
C ALA A 101 -6.89 -6.54 -13.31
N GLY A 102 -6.03 -6.23 -12.34
CA GLY A 102 -4.75 -6.90 -12.11
C GLY A 102 -3.56 -6.23 -12.80
N GLU A 103 -3.78 -5.22 -13.63
CA GLU A 103 -2.70 -4.47 -14.25
C GLU A 103 -2.10 -3.43 -13.32
N VAL A 104 -0.84 -3.08 -13.58
CA VAL A 104 -0.05 -2.16 -12.75
C VAL A 104 0.69 -1.17 -13.63
N TYR A 105 0.42 0.13 -13.40
CA TYR A 105 1.17 1.23 -14.00
C TYR A 105 2.05 1.91 -12.95
N ARG A 106 3.31 2.20 -13.32
CA ARG A 106 4.31 2.81 -12.44
C ARG A 106 4.83 4.12 -13.00
N TYR A 107 5.01 5.10 -12.11
CA TYR A 107 5.69 6.36 -12.40
C TYR A 107 6.85 6.61 -11.41
N PRO A 108 8.12 6.67 -11.85
CA PRO A 108 9.22 7.02 -10.96
C PRO A 108 9.22 8.51 -10.61
N HIS A 109 9.52 8.85 -9.35
CA HIS A 109 9.71 10.22 -8.89
C HIS A 109 11.01 10.38 -8.11
N GLY A 110 11.50 11.62 -8.06
CA GLY A 110 12.71 12.00 -7.32
C GLY A 110 12.43 12.76 -6.03
N VAL A 111 11.21 12.71 -5.50
CA VAL A 111 10.86 13.38 -4.24
C VAL A 111 11.66 12.74 -3.10
N GLU A 112 12.58 13.52 -2.53
CA GLU A 112 13.39 13.09 -1.39
C GLU A 112 12.67 13.38 -0.06
N ASP A 113 11.98 14.50 0.07
CA ASP A 113 11.14 14.87 1.22
C ASP A 113 10.02 15.79 0.75
N GLY A 114 8.79 15.50 1.18
CA GLY A 114 7.59 16.30 0.97
C GLY A 114 6.37 15.47 0.59
N THR A 115 5.23 16.14 0.45
CA THR A 115 3.97 15.49 0.11
C THR A 115 3.87 15.23 -1.38
N VAL A 116 3.47 14.01 -1.73
CA VAL A 116 3.10 13.57 -3.07
C VAL A 116 1.60 13.31 -3.07
N GLU A 117 0.86 14.09 -3.84
CA GLU A 117 -0.55 13.85 -4.14
C GLU A 117 -0.65 13.26 -5.54
N VAL A 118 -1.45 12.20 -5.69
CA VAL A 118 -1.68 11.51 -6.95
C VAL A 118 -3.17 11.46 -7.21
N ARG A 119 -3.60 11.86 -8.40
CA ARG A 119 -4.98 11.73 -8.88
C ARG A 119 -5.00 11.06 -10.24
N LEU A 120 -5.71 9.95 -10.35
CA LEU A 120 -6.08 9.38 -11.65
C LEU A 120 -7.35 10.07 -12.14
N VAL A 121 -7.32 10.62 -13.35
CA VAL A 121 -8.42 11.40 -13.93
C VAL A 121 -8.86 10.73 -15.23
N HIS A 122 -10.18 10.56 -15.38
CA HIS A 122 -10.80 10.18 -16.64
C HIS A 122 -11.14 11.43 -17.43
N ASP A 123 -10.41 11.69 -18.50
CA ASP A 123 -10.42 12.97 -19.23
C ASP A 123 -11.79 13.33 -19.82
N PRO A 124 -12.56 12.40 -20.42
CA PRO A 124 -13.88 12.70 -21.01
C PRO A 124 -14.93 13.16 -19.98
N SER A 125 -14.88 12.61 -18.77
CA SER A 125 -15.81 12.97 -17.68
C SER A 125 -15.25 14.07 -16.77
N GLY A 126 -13.93 14.25 -16.75
CA GLY A 126 -13.20 15.09 -15.80
C GLY A 126 -13.25 14.57 -14.37
N ALA A 127 -13.68 13.32 -14.15
CA ALA A 127 -13.79 12.75 -12.82
C ALA A 127 -12.44 12.25 -12.32
N VAL A 128 -12.16 12.51 -11.04
CA VAL A 128 -11.08 11.84 -10.31
C VAL A 128 -11.56 10.42 -9.99
N VAL A 129 -10.89 9.44 -10.58
CA VAL A 129 -11.17 8.01 -10.42
C VAL A 129 -10.62 7.51 -9.09
N ASP A 130 -9.41 7.93 -8.73
CA ASP A 130 -8.77 7.61 -7.45
C ASP A 130 -7.80 8.73 -7.06
N GLU A 131 -7.61 8.91 -5.74
CA GLU A 131 -6.77 9.96 -5.16
C GLU A 131 -6.03 9.44 -3.92
N LEU A 132 -4.72 9.69 -3.88
CA LEU A 132 -3.88 9.39 -2.73
C LEU A 132 -2.94 10.56 -2.43
N GLU A 133 -2.97 11.04 -1.18
CA GLU A 133 -1.94 11.91 -0.63
C GLU A 133 -1.01 11.11 0.29
N ARG A 134 0.29 11.17 0.03
CA ARG A 134 1.32 10.54 0.85
C ARG A 134 2.50 11.48 1.06
N ARG A 135 2.90 11.69 2.31
CA ARG A 135 4.19 12.31 2.63
C ARG A 135 5.30 11.29 2.39
N VAL A 136 6.28 11.67 1.57
CA VAL A 136 7.55 10.98 1.36
C VAL A 136 8.58 11.71 2.20
N THR A 137 9.35 11.02 3.02
CA THR A 137 10.41 11.65 3.81
C THR A 137 11.76 11.04 3.46
N SER A 138 12.83 11.84 3.50
CA SER A 138 14.17 11.36 3.19
C SER A 138 14.57 10.36 4.28
N GLY A 139 14.61 9.07 3.92
CA GLY A 139 14.80 7.99 4.88
C GLY A 139 13.62 7.01 4.99
N GLU A 140 12.49 7.25 4.33
CA GLU A 140 11.40 6.28 4.21
C GLU A 140 11.83 5.13 3.28
N ASN A 141 12.72 4.25 3.76
CA ASN A 141 13.00 3.00 3.08
C ASN A 141 11.82 2.06 3.34
N VAL A 142 10.72 2.28 2.62
CA VAL A 142 9.59 1.34 2.61
C VAL A 142 10.15 0.00 2.13
N LEU A 143 10.15 -0.99 3.02
CA LEU A 143 10.44 -2.37 2.65
C LEU A 143 9.20 -2.95 1.96
N ALA A 144 8.82 -2.37 0.82
CA ALA A 144 7.68 -2.79 0.02
C ALA A 144 8.01 -3.94 -0.92
N ASP A 145 9.30 -4.18 -1.18
CA ASP A 145 9.72 -5.26 -2.07
C ASP A 145 10.78 -6.15 -1.41
N PHE A 146 10.31 -7.12 -0.64
CA PHE A 146 11.12 -8.23 -0.19
C PHE A 146 11.31 -9.32 -1.26
N GLU A 147 10.59 -9.32 -2.40
CA GLU A 147 10.75 -10.37 -3.44
C GLU A 147 12.10 -10.25 -4.13
N SER A 148 12.61 -9.02 -4.28
CA SER A 148 13.98 -8.77 -4.76
C SER A 148 15.07 -9.02 -3.71
N ARG A 149 14.70 -9.31 -2.44
CA ARG A 149 15.64 -9.50 -1.33
C ARG A 149 15.66 -10.95 -0.84
N SER A 150 16.85 -11.41 -0.45
CA SER A 150 17.03 -12.78 0.04
C SER A 150 16.81 -12.88 1.55
N LEU A 151 15.93 -13.79 1.98
CA LEU A 151 15.79 -14.20 3.38
C LEU A 151 16.94 -15.14 3.77
N SER A 152 17.89 -14.63 4.56
CA SER A 152 19.06 -15.37 5.03
C SER A 152 18.89 -15.82 6.47
N ASN A 153 19.59 -16.90 6.87
CA ASN A 153 19.47 -17.44 8.24
C ASN A 153 20.15 -16.54 9.26
N TYR A 154 19.38 -16.01 10.21
CA TYR A 154 19.87 -15.29 11.37
C TYR A 154 20.21 -16.27 12.50
N ALA A 155 21.25 -15.96 13.27
CA ALA A 155 21.71 -16.73 14.42
C ALA A 155 22.10 -18.20 14.14
N GLY A 156 22.53 -18.51 12.90
CA GLY A 156 23.31 -19.70 12.53
C GLY A 156 22.68 -21.10 12.71
N GLY A 157 21.57 -21.24 13.43
CA GLY A 157 20.97 -22.54 13.75
C GLY A 157 19.56 -22.50 14.35
N GLN A 158 18.88 -21.35 14.31
CA GLN A 158 17.51 -21.20 14.84
C GLN A 158 16.43 -21.40 13.75
N SER A 159 16.86 -21.67 12.52
CA SER A 159 15.99 -21.95 11.36
C SER A 159 15.98 -23.44 11.03
N SER A 160 15.65 -24.28 12.02
CA SER A 160 15.76 -25.75 11.91
C SER A 160 14.47 -26.46 11.52
N SER A 161 13.30 -25.80 11.54
CA SER A 161 12.01 -26.41 11.23
C SER A 161 11.03 -25.42 10.56
N GLY A 162 10.27 -25.91 9.59
CA GLY A 162 9.27 -25.11 8.88
C GLY A 162 9.85 -24.32 7.69
N SER A 163 9.27 -23.15 7.40
CA SER A 163 9.51 -22.40 6.16
C SER A 163 9.40 -20.90 6.36
N ALA A 164 10.16 -20.14 5.58
CA ALA A 164 10.00 -18.70 5.44
C ALA A 164 9.75 -18.36 3.98
N SER A 165 8.78 -17.48 3.72
CA SER A 165 8.46 -17.01 2.37
C SER A 165 8.15 -15.53 2.39
N VAL A 166 8.37 -14.92 1.23
CA VAL A 166 7.84 -13.61 0.89
C VAL A 166 6.63 -13.83 -0.02
N SER A 167 5.64 -12.96 0.08
CA SER A 167 4.48 -12.95 -0.80
C SER A 167 3.93 -11.54 -0.95
N ASP A 168 2.83 -11.41 -1.68
CA ASP A 168 2.06 -10.16 -1.79
C ASP A 168 2.88 -9.03 -2.43
N GLY A 169 3.60 -9.37 -3.50
CA GLY A 169 4.49 -8.44 -4.21
C GLY A 169 5.66 -7.96 -3.36
N GLY A 170 6.09 -8.73 -2.37
CA GLY A 170 7.19 -8.34 -1.50
C GLY A 170 6.78 -7.62 -0.23
N ARG A 171 5.48 -7.50 0.06
CA ARG A 171 4.99 -6.75 1.22
C ARG A 171 4.76 -7.60 2.46
N THR A 172 4.72 -8.92 2.33
CA THR A 172 4.43 -9.84 3.45
C THR A 172 5.54 -10.87 3.62
N VAL A 173 6.12 -10.93 4.83
CA VAL A 173 7.02 -12.01 5.26
C VAL A 173 6.24 -12.98 6.13
N THR A 174 6.21 -14.25 5.71
CA THR A 174 5.55 -15.34 6.43
C THR A 174 6.60 -16.28 7.00
N LEU A 175 6.55 -16.52 8.31
CA LEU A 175 7.45 -17.42 9.03
C LEU A 175 6.63 -18.52 9.71
N THR A 176 6.84 -19.76 9.30
CA THR A 176 6.14 -20.92 9.82
C THR A 176 7.12 -21.83 10.55
N GLY A 177 6.84 -22.20 11.80
CA GLY A 177 7.78 -22.94 12.66
C GLY A 177 9.03 -22.10 13.00
N SER A 178 10.06 -22.72 13.58
CA SER A 178 11.27 -22.00 14.00
C SER A 178 12.05 -21.46 12.81
N GLN A 179 11.90 -20.17 12.56
CA GLN A 179 12.53 -19.42 11.47
C GLN A 179 13.04 -18.08 11.99
N TRP A 180 14.36 -17.92 11.98
CA TRP A 180 15.03 -16.67 12.28
C TRP A 180 15.69 -16.20 11.01
N LYS A 181 15.18 -15.10 10.44
CA LYS A 181 15.62 -14.59 9.14
C LYS A 181 16.12 -13.16 9.27
N TYR A 182 17.12 -12.86 8.48
CA TYR A 182 17.54 -11.50 8.23
C TYR A 182 17.49 -11.17 6.75
N ILE A 183 17.40 -9.89 6.47
CA ILE A 183 17.40 -9.28 5.16
C ILE A 183 18.46 -8.18 5.18
N ASP A 184 19.30 -8.11 4.16
CA ASP A 184 20.26 -7.02 3.99
C ASP A 184 19.49 -5.69 3.91
N TYR A 185 19.75 -4.83 4.89
CA TYR A 185 19.07 -3.56 5.08
C TYR A 185 19.99 -2.57 5.80
N PRO A 186 21.00 -2.03 5.10
CA PRO A 186 21.83 -0.98 5.66
C PRO A 186 20.96 0.25 5.95
N TYR A 187 20.92 0.68 7.22
CA TYR A 187 20.11 1.80 7.67
C TYR A 187 20.81 2.56 8.80
N GLU A 188 20.92 3.87 8.65
CA GLU A 188 21.49 4.76 9.66
C GLU A 188 20.38 5.22 10.61
N MET A 189 20.34 4.63 11.81
CA MET A 189 19.32 4.98 12.79
C MET A 189 19.62 6.32 13.47
N THR A 190 18.59 7.11 13.72
CA THR A 190 18.65 8.24 14.65
C THR A 190 17.81 7.97 15.91
N GLY A 191 17.74 8.95 16.83
CA GLY A 191 16.82 8.87 17.96
C GLY A 191 15.33 8.87 17.56
N GLN A 192 15.01 9.22 16.32
CA GLN A 192 13.66 9.34 15.79
C GLN A 192 13.23 8.13 14.95
N THR A 193 14.10 7.14 14.74
CA THR A 193 13.77 5.97 13.93
C THR A 193 12.55 5.24 14.48
N MET A 194 11.53 5.13 13.63
CA MET A 194 10.29 4.42 13.84
C MET A 194 10.25 3.17 12.96
N LEU A 195 9.89 2.03 13.54
CA LEU A 195 9.57 0.80 12.81
C LEU A 195 8.07 0.56 12.89
N THR A 196 7.41 0.60 11.75
CA THR A 196 5.97 0.37 11.61
C THR A 196 5.73 -0.92 10.84
N PHE A 197 4.80 -1.76 11.31
CA PHE A 197 4.41 -2.99 10.61
C PHE A 197 3.05 -3.48 11.11
N GLU A 198 2.44 -4.38 10.34
CA GLU A 198 1.29 -5.15 10.81
C GLU A 198 1.70 -6.59 11.11
N PHE A 199 1.17 -7.14 12.20
CA PHE A 199 1.45 -8.49 12.66
C PHE A 199 0.17 -9.25 12.94
N ARG A 200 0.17 -10.54 12.59
CA ARG A 200 -0.75 -11.54 13.14
C ARG A 200 -0.06 -12.89 13.30
N SER A 201 -0.63 -13.74 14.15
CA SER A 201 -0.22 -15.13 14.28
C SER A 201 -1.42 -16.05 14.46
N ASP A 202 -1.35 -17.26 13.90
CA ASP A 202 -2.41 -18.29 14.04
C ASP A 202 -2.34 -19.05 15.39
N ALA A 203 -1.20 -18.97 16.08
CA ALA A 203 -0.96 -19.59 17.37
C ALA A 203 0.19 -18.89 18.11
N GLN A 204 0.30 -19.15 19.41
CA GLN A 204 1.40 -18.67 20.23
C GLN A 204 2.65 -19.54 20.08
N GLY A 205 3.74 -18.94 19.62
CA GLY A 205 5.08 -19.53 19.63
C GLY A 205 5.87 -19.21 20.88
N ASP A 206 7.16 -19.52 20.86
CA ASP A 206 8.11 -19.13 21.90
C ASP A 206 8.48 -17.64 21.76
N ILE A 207 8.75 -17.19 20.54
CA ILE A 207 9.12 -15.81 20.22
C ILE A 207 8.52 -15.42 18.87
N HIS A 208 7.92 -14.23 18.80
CA HIS A 208 7.62 -13.53 17.56
C HIS A 208 8.17 -12.12 17.69
N GLY A 209 9.08 -11.72 16.82
CA GLY A 209 9.73 -10.42 16.95
C GLY A 209 10.37 -9.91 15.68
N ILE A 210 10.69 -8.63 15.70
CA ILE A 210 11.26 -7.89 14.59
C ILE A 210 12.22 -6.81 15.11
N GLY A 211 13.25 -6.45 14.34
CA GLY A 211 14.12 -5.32 14.68
C GLY A 211 15.35 -5.21 13.78
N LEU A 212 16.19 -4.22 14.08
CA LEU A 212 17.39 -3.89 13.32
C LEU A 212 18.67 -4.31 14.05
N THR A 213 19.62 -4.89 13.32
CA THR A 213 20.90 -5.35 13.88
C THR A 213 22.08 -5.06 12.94
N ARG A 214 23.27 -5.07 13.50
CA ARG A 214 24.56 -4.97 12.80
C ARG A 214 25.31 -6.32 12.74
N THR A 215 24.66 -7.40 13.18
CA THR A 215 25.26 -8.72 13.27
C THR A 215 24.26 -9.79 12.89
N THR A 216 24.76 -10.89 12.34
CA THR A 216 23.98 -12.09 12.06
C THR A 216 23.99 -13.08 13.24
N SER A 217 24.63 -12.73 14.37
CA SER A 217 24.58 -13.46 15.64
C SER A 217 23.42 -12.98 16.51
N GLN A 218 22.98 -13.80 17.48
CA GLN A 218 21.89 -13.41 18.39
C GLN A 218 22.19 -12.09 19.11
N ALA A 219 21.28 -11.13 18.95
CA ALA A 219 21.28 -9.83 19.61
C ALA A 219 19.89 -9.57 20.22
N PRO A 220 19.56 -10.15 21.39
CA PRO A 220 18.22 -10.01 21.99
C PRO A 220 17.84 -8.55 22.26
N ASN A 221 18.79 -7.70 22.63
CA ASN A 221 18.58 -6.27 22.84
C ASN A 221 18.35 -5.46 21.55
N ARG A 222 18.18 -6.13 20.40
CA ARG A 222 17.91 -5.54 19.09
C ARG A 222 16.57 -5.97 18.49
N VAL A 223 15.93 -6.98 19.06
CA VAL A 223 14.65 -7.48 18.56
C VAL A 223 13.56 -7.12 19.55
N VAL A 224 12.50 -6.49 19.06
CA VAL A 224 11.28 -6.24 19.83
C VAL A 224 10.36 -7.44 19.64
N ARG A 225 10.01 -8.09 20.76
CA ARG A 225 9.12 -9.24 20.82
C ARG A 225 7.69 -8.77 21.02
N VAL A 226 6.82 -9.09 20.07
CA VAL A 226 5.39 -8.73 20.06
C VAL A 226 4.49 -9.87 20.52
N TYR A 227 4.93 -11.11 20.36
CA TYR A 227 4.17 -12.28 20.78
C TYR A 227 5.07 -13.46 21.20
N GLY A 228 4.49 -14.44 21.90
CA GLY A 228 5.20 -15.59 22.46
C GLY A 228 5.45 -15.50 23.97
N THR A 229 6.24 -16.42 24.50
CA THR A 229 6.36 -16.68 25.95
C THR A 229 7.77 -16.66 26.49
N GLN A 230 8.79 -16.92 25.67
CA GLN A 230 10.16 -16.91 26.13
C GLN A 230 10.63 -15.48 26.39
N ASN A 231 11.43 -15.30 27.44
CA ASN A 231 12.01 -14.00 27.76
C ASN A 231 13.28 -13.74 26.93
N TRP A 232 13.10 -13.62 25.62
CA TRP A 232 14.12 -13.22 24.67
C TRP A 232 13.58 -12.06 23.84
N GLY A 233 14.43 -11.10 23.49
CA GLY A 233 13.97 -9.84 22.91
C GLY A 233 13.40 -8.87 23.95
N SER A 234 13.24 -7.61 23.54
CA SER A 234 12.53 -6.59 24.33
C SER A 234 11.03 -6.82 24.23
N ASN A 235 10.33 -7.07 25.34
CA ASN A 235 8.87 -7.21 25.32
C ASN A 235 8.23 -5.85 24.96
N VAL A 236 7.49 -5.82 23.84
CA VAL A 236 6.91 -4.60 23.28
C VAL A 236 6.13 -3.79 24.31
N SER A 237 5.29 -4.42 25.13
CA SER A 237 4.42 -3.72 26.09
C SER A 237 5.12 -3.16 27.32
N THR A 238 6.37 -3.55 27.53
CA THR A 238 7.22 -3.00 28.60
C THR A 238 8.26 -2.03 28.07
N ALA A 239 8.62 -2.14 26.78
CA ALA A 239 9.59 -1.30 26.13
C ALA A 239 8.96 -0.06 25.48
N THR A 240 7.68 -0.14 25.09
CA THR A 240 6.93 0.92 24.40
C THR A 240 5.53 1.06 25.01
N SER A 241 4.69 1.92 24.42
CA SER A 241 3.26 2.04 24.74
C SER A 241 2.36 1.03 24.02
N GLU A 242 2.92 0.20 23.13
CA GLU A 242 2.16 -0.73 22.31
C GLU A 242 1.72 -1.98 23.09
N PRO A 243 0.53 -2.54 22.81
CA PRO A 243 0.05 -3.73 23.51
C PRO A 243 0.81 -4.99 23.08
N TYR A 244 0.98 -5.92 24.02
CA TYR A 244 1.43 -7.27 23.65
C TYR A 244 0.33 -7.97 22.84
N TYR A 245 0.69 -8.69 21.77
CA TYR A 245 -0.31 -9.34 20.92
C TYR A 245 -1.16 -10.32 21.74
N ASP A 246 -2.47 -10.29 21.54
CA ASP A 246 -3.44 -10.97 22.39
C ASP A 246 -3.74 -12.41 21.95
N GLY A 247 -3.26 -12.82 20.77
CA GLY A 247 -3.54 -14.14 20.20
C GLY A 247 -4.91 -14.24 19.53
N SER A 248 -5.54 -13.12 19.19
CA SER A 248 -6.83 -13.07 18.50
C SER A 248 -6.81 -13.71 17.11
N GLY A 249 -5.65 -13.74 16.45
CA GLY A 249 -5.52 -14.12 15.03
C GLY A 249 -5.81 -12.95 14.07
N GLU A 250 -6.23 -11.81 14.59
CA GLU A 250 -6.49 -10.59 13.84
C GLU A 250 -5.19 -9.81 13.60
N TRP A 251 -5.19 -8.94 12.59
CA TRP A 251 -4.06 -8.04 12.32
C TRP A 251 -3.99 -6.92 13.35
N VAL A 252 -2.78 -6.66 13.85
CA VAL A 252 -2.48 -5.53 14.73
C VAL A 252 -1.34 -4.72 14.10
N ARG A 253 -1.54 -3.41 13.96
CA ARG A 253 -0.50 -2.47 13.57
C ARG A 253 0.34 -2.09 14.78
N TYR A 254 1.66 -2.09 14.62
CA TYR A 254 2.64 -1.70 15.62
C TYR A 254 3.45 -0.51 15.13
N GLU A 255 3.70 0.46 16.01
CA GLU A 255 4.57 1.60 15.79
C GLU A 255 5.64 1.61 16.90
N ILE A 256 6.85 1.19 16.54
CA ILE A 256 7.93 0.92 17.48
C ILE A 256 9.00 2.01 17.36
N PRO A 257 9.17 2.89 18.37
CA PRO A 257 10.19 3.95 18.36
C PRO A 257 11.59 3.35 18.62
N LEU A 258 12.12 2.58 17.67
CA LEU A 258 13.39 1.87 17.81
C LEU A 258 14.54 2.80 18.20
N GLY A 259 14.59 4.01 17.64
CA GLY A 259 15.61 5.02 17.96
C GLY A 259 15.66 5.43 19.44
N GLN A 260 14.57 5.25 20.17
CA GLN A 260 14.48 5.47 21.61
C GLN A 260 14.87 4.22 22.42
N LEU A 261 14.75 3.03 21.84
CA LEU A 261 15.12 1.76 22.47
C LEU A 261 16.61 1.47 22.33
N TYR A 262 17.17 1.71 21.14
CA TYR A 262 18.59 1.57 20.83
C TYR A 262 18.95 2.32 19.56
N GLN A 263 20.24 2.67 19.42
CA GLN A 263 20.78 3.30 18.21
C GLN A 263 22.01 2.55 17.74
N ILE A 264 22.02 2.18 16.46
CA ILE A 264 23.12 1.53 15.75
C ILE A 264 23.09 1.94 14.29
N ASP A 265 24.22 1.86 13.61
CA ASP A 265 24.21 1.73 12.15
C ASP A 265 23.84 0.27 11.85
N ALA A 266 22.62 0.05 11.40
CA ALA A 266 22.10 -1.28 11.12
C ALA A 266 22.60 -1.77 9.76
N ASP A 267 22.85 -3.07 9.66
CA ASP A 267 23.17 -3.74 8.40
C ASP A 267 22.00 -4.64 7.94
N TYR A 268 21.13 -5.03 8.88
CA TYR A 268 20.11 -6.05 8.66
C TYR A 268 18.79 -5.73 9.38
N LEU A 269 17.67 -5.99 8.68
CA LEU A 269 16.36 -6.22 9.29
C LEU A 269 16.26 -7.69 9.67
N VAL A 270 15.79 -7.99 10.87
CA VAL A 270 15.57 -9.34 11.36
C VAL A 270 14.10 -9.54 11.68
N VAL A 271 13.56 -10.68 11.25
CA VAL A 271 12.28 -11.22 11.71
C VAL A 271 12.52 -12.58 12.37
N VAL A 272 11.93 -12.76 13.54
CA VAL A 272 12.09 -13.94 14.39
C VAL A 272 10.74 -14.58 14.60
N MET A 273 10.67 -15.86 14.28
CA MET A 273 9.68 -16.77 14.80
C MET A 273 10.43 -17.94 15.43
N ASP A 274 10.31 -18.09 16.74
CA ASP A 274 10.83 -19.24 17.46
C ASP A 274 9.68 -20.09 17.95
N CYS A 275 9.79 -21.39 17.69
CA CYS A 275 8.78 -22.35 18.06
C CYS A 275 9.40 -23.73 18.08
N ASP A 276 10.04 -24.04 19.20
CA ASP A 276 10.66 -25.32 19.42
C ASP A 276 9.55 -26.37 19.51
N ALA A 277 9.58 -27.35 18.61
CA ALA A 277 8.66 -28.48 18.68
C ALA A 277 8.91 -29.23 19.99
N THR A 278 8.05 -29.02 20.99
CA THR A 278 8.22 -29.69 22.28
C THR A 278 7.84 -31.16 22.12
N THR A 279 8.74 -32.07 22.50
CA THR A 279 8.40 -33.50 22.69
C THR A 279 7.66 -33.73 24.02
N ALA A 280 7.44 -32.67 24.80
CA ALA A 280 6.85 -32.73 26.12
C ALA A 280 5.34 -32.61 26.02
N VAL A 281 4.64 -33.75 26.04
CA VAL A 281 3.22 -33.81 26.45
C VAL A 281 3.06 -33.59 27.97
N ALA A 282 4.04 -32.93 28.62
CA ALA A 282 4.14 -32.82 30.06
C ALA A 282 4.96 -31.59 30.51
N SER A 283 4.58 -30.39 30.09
CA SER A 283 4.40 -29.37 31.12
C SER A 283 2.96 -29.53 31.60
N GLY A 284 2.71 -29.53 32.90
CA GLY A 284 1.35 -29.58 33.47
C GLY A 284 0.55 -28.30 33.20
N THR A 285 0.65 -27.76 32.00
CA THR A 285 -0.09 -26.62 31.46
C THR A 285 -0.77 -27.13 30.19
N ASP A 286 -2.05 -26.77 29.98
CA ASP A 286 -2.84 -27.08 28.77
C ASP A 286 -2.31 -26.29 27.56
N ASP A 287 -1.00 -26.34 27.36
CA ASP A 287 -0.26 -25.35 26.62
C ASP A 287 -0.14 -25.78 25.18
N GLY A 288 -1.13 -25.38 24.38
CA GLY A 288 -1.17 -25.56 22.94
C GLY A 288 -0.07 -24.80 22.17
N ARG A 289 0.86 -24.13 22.87
CA ARG A 289 2.02 -23.47 22.26
C ARG A 289 2.84 -24.46 21.47
N CYS A 290 3.11 -24.10 20.23
CA CYS A 290 3.93 -24.91 19.36
C CYS A 290 3.48 -26.39 19.20
N VAL A 291 2.18 -26.71 19.32
CA VAL A 291 1.63 -28.07 19.14
C VAL A 291 1.27 -28.39 17.67
N SER A 292 1.76 -29.53 17.18
CA SER A 292 1.57 -30.05 15.81
C SER A 292 0.13 -30.49 15.58
N ARG A 293 -0.61 -29.80 14.70
CA ARG A 293 -2.00 -30.19 14.39
C ARG A 293 -2.11 -31.44 13.52
N ASP A 294 -1.12 -31.72 12.66
CA ASP A 294 -1.26 -32.72 11.60
C ASP A 294 -0.10 -33.74 11.52
N GLY A 295 0.72 -33.87 12.57
CA GLY A 295 1.73 -34.93 12.68
C GLY A 295 2.98 -34.77 11.82
N ASN A 296 3.10 -33.71 11.00
CA ASN A 296 4.28 -33.37 10.19
C ASN A 296 4.88 -31.95 10.46
N THR A 297 4.40 -31.26 11.51
CA THR A 297 4.96 -30.07 12.22
C THR A 297 5.46 -28.88 11.40
N PRO A 298 4.67 -27.81 11.35
CA PRO A 298 4.94 -26.61 12.16
C PRO A 298 3.68 -26.07 12.86
N THR A 299 3.85 -25.22 13.88
CA THR A 299 2.87 -25.11 14.98
C THR A 299 2.51 -23.69 15.42
N ALA A 300 3.08 -22.72 14.72
CA ALA A 300 2.59 -21.35 14.64
C ALA A 300 3.16 -20.73 13.35
N THR A 301 2.45 -19.73 12.83
CA THR A 301 2.83 -18.94 11.66
C THR A 301 2.74 -17.46 12.00
N SER A 302 3.87 -16.76 11.86
CA SER A 302 3.92 -15.31 11.92
C SER A 302 3.71 -14.73 10.54
N TYR A 303 2.92 -13.67 10.47
CA TYR A 303 2.82 -12.83 9.29
C TYR A 303 3.23 -11.42 9.69
N PHE A 304 4.26 -10.89 9.03
CA PHE A 304 4.64 -9.49 9.12
C PHE A 304 4.38 -8.86 7.77
N ARG A 305 3.64 -7.75 7.70
CA ARG A 305 3.42 -7.05 6.44
C ARG A 305 3.53 -5.54 6.59
N ASN A 306 3.66 -4.88 5.45
CA ASN A 306 3.74 -3.41 5.38
C ASN A 306 4.82 -2.87 6.32
N ILE A 307 5.99 -3.51 6.32
CA ILE A 307 7.13 -3.12 7.16
C ILE A 307 7.71 -1.82 6.61
N GLN A 308 7.76 -0.80 7.46
CA GLN A 308 8.26 0.54 7.16
C GLN A 308 9.24 0.93 8.25
N ILE A 309 10.40 1.47 7.84
CA ILE A 309 11.35 2.08 8.76
C ILE A 309 11.60 3.49 8.23
N GLU A 310 11.37 4.45 9.11
CA GLU A 310 11.41 5.88 8.78
C GLU A 310 11.93 6.67 9.98
N GLU A 311 12.41 7.87 9.73
CA GLU A 311 12.67 8.83 10.80
C GLU A 311 11.38 9.60 11.09
N ALA A 312 10.88 9.51 12.32
CA ALA A 312 9.67 10.23 12.70
C ALA A 312 9.91 11.75 12.61
N ASP A 313 9.07 12.46 11.85
CA ASP A 313 9.06 13.91 11.78
C ASP A 313 9.00 14.49 13.21
N GLY A 314 10.00 15.31 13.55
CA GLY A 314 10.16 15.91 14.88
C GLY A 314 9.19 17.05 15.19
#